data_AF-A0A292E133-F1
#
_entry.id   AF-A0A292E133-F1
#
_cell.length_a   1.000
_cell.length_b   1.000
_cell.length_c   1.000
_cell.angle_alpha   90.00
_cell.angle_beta   90.00
_cell.angle_gamma   90.00
#
_symmetry.space_group_name_H-M   'P 1'
#
loop_
_entity.id
_entity.type
_entity.pdbx_description
1 polymer ?
#
loop_
_entity_poly.entity_id
_entity_poly.type
_entity_poly.pdbx_seq_one_letter_code
_entity_poly.pdbx_strand_id
1 'polypeptide(L)'
;MIDNTTFRYDGADFRLAGVTPVERGKVCTTSAGQRQACGLKAFKALDNVLRNQRVECRVIEGATSEHEVECVVDGSDLRDMLHAELAG
;
A
#
# COMPACT_ATOMS: atom_id res chain seq x y z
N MET A 1 2.82 -9.24 4.29
CA MET A 1 3.21 -8.15 3.37
C MET A 1 4.70 -8.20 3.09
N ILE A 2 5.09 -7.77 1.90
CA ILE A 2 6.50 -7.66 1.47
C ILE A 2 6.96 -6.21 1.61
N ASP A 3 6.19 -5.27 1.05
CA ASP A 3 6.38 -3.82 1.15
C ASP A 3 5.03 -3.08 1.29
N ASN A 4 5.00 -1.76 1.10
CA ASN A 4 3.80 -0.92 1.22
C ASN A 4 2.84 -0.99 0.01
N THR A 5 3.17 -1.80 -0.99
CA THR A 5 2.38 -2.01 -2.21
C THR A 5 2.16 -3.48 -2.52
N THR A 6 3.03 -4.37 -2.04
CA THR A 6 3.00 -5.79 -2.34
C THR A 6 2.71 -6.62 -1.11
N PHE A 7 1.68 -7.47 -1.23
CA PHE A 7 1.29 -8.43 -0.22
C PHE A 7 1.20 -9.83 -0.82
N ARG A 8 1.42 -10.84 0.03
CA ARG A 8 1.31 -12.23 -0.38
C ARG A 8 -0.03 -12.79 0.08
N TYR A 9 -0.76 -13.40 -0.84
CA TYR A 9 -2.02 -14.08 -0.57
C TYR A 9 -2.04 -15.40 -1.34
N ASP A 10 -2.42 -16.49 -0.67
CA ASP A 10 -2.48 -17.83 -1.26
C ASP A 10 -1.21 -18.27 -2.03
N GLY A 11 -0.04 -17.88 -1.51
CA GLY A 11 1.26 -18.19 -2.12
C GLY A 11 1.68 -17.30 -3.30
N ALA A 12 0.81 -16.41 -3.78
CA ALA A 12 1.10 -15.46 -4.85
C ALA A 12 1.33 -14.03 -4.34
N ASP A 13 2.15 -13.27 -5.04
CA ASP A 13 2.47 -11.88 -4.73
C ASP A 13 1.58 -10.95 -5.51
N PHE A 14 0.75 -10.17 -4.82
CA PHE A 14 -0.13 -9.19 -5.41
C PHE A 14 0.38 -7.78 -5.15
N ARG A 15 0.35 -6.93 -6.18
CA ARG A 15 0.80 -5.55 -6.11
C ARG A 15 -0.37 -4.60 -6.29
N LEU A 16 -0.51 -3.63 -5.38
CA LEU A 16 -1.48 -2.55 -5.53
C LEU A 16 -1.13 -1.67 -6.74
N ALA A 17 -2.06 -1.59 -7.68
CA ALA A 17 -1.92 -0.74 -8.84
C ALA A 17 -1.94 0.74 -8.42
N GLY A 18 -1.18 1.57 -9.14
CA GLY A 18 -1.15 3.03 -8.95
C GLY A 18 -0.53 3.52 -7.64
N VAL A 19 -0.08 2.64 -6.73
CA VAL A 19 0.65 3.02 -5.52
C VAL A 19 2.15 2.94 -5.78
N THR A 20 2.88 4.00 -5.41
CA THR A 20 4.34 4.02 -5.54
C THR A 20 4.99 3.22 -4.40
N PRO A 21 5.85 2.22 -4.70
CA PRO A 21 6.57 1.51 -3.66
C PRO A 21 7.52 2.45 -2.91
N VAL A 22 7.48 2.35 -1.59
CA VAL A 22 8.36 3.05 -0.68
C VAL A 22 9.17 2.00 0.05
N GLU A 23 10.48 2.07 -0.11
CA GLU A 23 11.40 1.17 0.59
C GLU A 23 11.15 1.25 2.10
N ARG A 24 11.04 0.11 2.77
CA ARG A 24 10.64 0.04 4.19
C ARG A 24 11.53 0.88 5.12
N GLY A 25 12.82 0.98 4.81
CA GLY A 25 13.80 1.77 5.57
C GLY A 25 13.84 3.26 5.19
N LYS A 26 13.06 3.70 4.21
CA LYS A 26 13.14 5.07 3.69
C LYS A 26 12.75 6.09 4.76
N VAL A 27 13.63 7.07 4.93
CA VAL A 27 13.38 8.27 5.72
C VAL A 27 13.09 9.41 4.76
N CYS A 28 11.94 10.06 4.93
CA CYS A 28 11.53 11.22 4.15
C CYS A 28 11.66 12.48 4.99
N THR A 29 11.81 13.63 4.33
CA THR A 29 11.74 14.94 4.97
C THR A 29 10.36 15.53 4.71
N THR A 30 9.66 15.97 5.76
CA THR A 30 8.37 16.67 5.63
C THR A 30 8.56 18.05 5.00
N SER A 31 7.46 18.67 4.57
CA SER A 31 7.46 20.08 4.13
C SER A 31 7.96 21.05 5.20
N ALA A 32 7.82 20.69 6.48
CA ALA A 32 8.36 21.43 7.63
C ALA A 32 9.83 21.11 7.94
N GLY A 33 10.52 20.34 7.11
CA GLY A 33 11.94 19.98 7.28
C GLY A 33 12.21 18.87 8.30
N GLN A 34 11.17 18.25 8.86
CA GLN A 34 11.32 17.18 9.86
C GLN A 34 11.61 15.83 9.19
N ARG A 35 12.47 15.02 9.79
CA ARG A 35 12.72 13.65 9.31
C ARG A 35 11.65 12.71 9.86
N GLN A 36 11.04 11.91 8.99
CA GLN A 36 10.08 10.88 9.36
C GLN A 36 10.36 9.55 8.67
N ALA A 37 10.08 8.44 9.36
CA ALA A 37 10.21 7.09 8.84
C ALA A 37 9.03 6.75 7.90
N CYS A 38 8.93 7.45 6.77
CA CYS A 38 7.83 7.31 5.81
C CYS A 38 7.68 5.88 5.28
N GLY A 39 8.78 5.16 5.05
CA GLY A 39 8.71 3.76 4.62
C GLY A 39 8.05 2.84 5.66
N LEU A 40 8.37 3.03 6.94
CA LEU A 40 7.76 2.28 8.02
C LEU A 40 6.29 2.68 8.25
N LYS A 41 5.97 3.98 8.09
CA LYS A 41 4.59 4.49 8.16
C LYS A 41 3.73 3.89 7.03
N ALA A 42 4.23 3.91 5.80
CA ALA A 42 3.59 3.30 4.63
C ALA A 42 3.32 1.81 4.81
N PHE A 43 4.34 1.09 5.28
CA PHE A 43 4.21 -0.33 5.57
C PHE A 43 3.13 -0.58 6.62
N LYS A 44 3.17 0.14 7.76
CA LYS A 44 2.16 -0.02 8.82
C LYS A 44 0.74 0.31 8.36
N ALA A 45 0.56 1.33 7.51
CA ALA A 45 -0.75 1.69 6.98
C ALA A 45 -1.36 0.51 6.22
N LEU A 46 -0.61 -0.11 5.30
CA LEU A 46 -1.08 -1.29 4.59
C LEU A 46 -1.30 -2.50 5.51
N ASP A 47 -0.41 -2.73 6.49
CA ASP A 47 -0.56 -3.86 7.46
C ASP A 47 -1.87 -3.74 8.23
N ASN A 48 -2.14 -2.53 8.72
CA ASN A 48 -3.30 -2.24 9.55
C ASN A 48 -4.60 -2.44 8.77
N VAL A 49 -4.63 -2.03 7.50
CA VAL A 49 -5.81 -2.20 6.67
C VAL A 49 -6.05 -3.68 6.36
N LEU A 50 -5.03 -4.40 5.90
CA LEU A 50 -5.16 -5.83 5.55
C LEU A 50 -5.48 -6.72 6.75
N ARG A 51 -5.07 -6.36 7.97
CA ARG A 51 -5.32 -7.16 9.18
C ARG A 51 -6.68 -6.91 9.82
N ASN A 52 -7.17 -5.69 9.77
CA ASN A 52 -8.32 -5.28 10.58
C ASN A 52 -9.61 -5.09 9.78
N GLN A 53 -9.53 -5.04 8.44
CA GLN A 53 -10.67 -4.73 7.58
C GLN A 53 -10.89 -5.82 6.53
N ARG A 54 -12.13 -5.91 6.06
CA ARG A 54 -12.47 -6.79 4.95
C ARG A 54 -12.05 -6.10 3.66
N VAL A 55 -11.04 -6.65 3.01
CA VAL A 55 -10.47 -6.09 1.77
C VAL A 55 -10.93 -6.93 0.59
N GLU A 56 -11.51 -6.28 -0.42
CA GLU A 56 -11.92 -6.91 -1.67
C GLU A 56 -11.01 -6.40 -2.79
N CYS A 57 -10.22 -7.31 -3.37
CA CYS A 57 -9.29 -6.98 -4.45
C CYS A 57 -9.74 -7.58 -5.79
N ARG A 58 -9.60 -6.80 -6.86
CA ARG A 58 -9.80 -7.23 -8.24
C ARG A 58 -8.48 -7.15 -9.00
N VAL A 59 -8.15 -8.20 -9.75
CA VAL A 59 -6.99 -8.21 -10.65
C VAL A 59 -7.26 -7.30 -11.85
N ILE A 60 -6.29 -6.45 -12.19
CA ILE A 60 -6.34 -5.64 -13.41
C ILE A 60 -5.82 -6.48 -14.57
N GLU A 61 -6.69 -6.80 -15.53
CA GLU A 61 -6.26 -7.43 -16.77
C GLU A 61 -5.43 -6.46 -17.63
N GLY A 62 -4.28 -6.92 -18.12
CA GLY A 62 -3.38 -6.12 -18.97
C GLY A 62 -2.31 -5.32 -18.23
N ALA A 63 -2.17 -5.51 -16.91
CA ALA A 63 -1.07 -4.93 -16.15
C ALA A 63 0.31 -5.48 -16.59
N THR A 64 1.34 -4.65 -16.46
CA THR A 64 2.73 -5.02 -16.81
C THR A 64 3.34 -6.06 -15.86
N SER A 65 2.71 -6.28 -14.70
CA SER A 65 3.05 -7.32 -13.73
C SER A 65 1.87 -8.28 -13.58
N GLU A 66 2.15 -9.59 -13.53
CA GLU A 66 1.13 -10.65 -13.61
C GLU A 66 0.10 -10.67 -12.46
N HIS A 67 0.19 -9.75 -11.49
CA HIS A 67 -0.63 -9.77 -10.27
C HIS A 67 -0.93 -8.37 -9.73
N GLU A 68 -1.10 -7.39 -10.62
CA GLU A 68 -1.53 -6.05 -10.23
C GLU A 68 -3.03 -6.02 -9.88
N VAL A 69 -3.38 -5.41 -8.75
CA VAL A 69 -4.72 -5.42 -8.18
C VAL A 69 -5.19 -4.04 -7.74
N GLU A 70 -6.49 -3.81 -7.82
CA GLU A 70 -7.18 -2.70 -7.15
C GLU A 70 -7.95 -3.26 -5.98
N CYS A 71 -7.83 -2.63 -4.81
CA CYS A 71 -8.44 -3.13 -3.58
C CYS A 71 -9.35 -2.06 -2.98
N VAL A 72 -10.54 -2.49 -2.56
CA VAL A 72 -11.54 -1.67 -1.88
C VAL A 72 -11.71 -2.18 -0.45
N VAL A 73 -11.85 -1.25 0.49
CA VAL A 73 -11.96 -1.54 1.92
C VAL A 73 -13.12 -0.73 2.49
N ASP A 74 -14.14 -1.43 2.99
CA ASP A 74 -15.38 -0.82 3.50
C ASP A 74 -15.97 0.24 2.53
N GLY A 75 -15.86 -0.01 1.23
CA GLY A 75 -16.34 0.88 0.16
C GLY A 75 -15.39 2.02 -0.25
N SER A 76 -14.21 2.14 0.38
CA SER A 76 -13.18 3.13 0.04
C SER A 76 -12.02 2.50 -0.75
N ASP A 77 -11.45 3.23 -1.71
CA ASP A 77 -10.26 2.76 -2.44
C ASP A 77 -9.05 2.72 -1.49
N LEU A 78 -8.39 1.56 -1.39
CA LEU A 78 -7.21 1.39 -0.55
C LEU A 78 -6.08 2.33 -0.96
N ARG A 79 -5.93 2.64 -2.26
CA ARG A 79 -4.96 3.60 -2.78
C ARG A 79 -5.17 4.96 -2.12
N ASP A 80 -6.39 5.45 -2.11
CA ASP A 80 -6.73 6.75 -1.53
C ASP A 80 -6.52 6.78 -0.01
N MET A 81 -6.88 5.70 0.68
CA MET A 81 -6.62 5.55 2.12
C MET A 81 -5.12 5.60 2.43
N LEU A 82 -4.29 4.90 1.65
CA LEU A 82 -2.83 4.92 1.82
C LEU A 82 -2.24 6.29 1.51
N HIS A 83 -2.74 6.99 0.49
CA HIS A 83 -2.30 8.36 0.20
C HIS A 83 -2.64 9.32 1.34
N ALA A 84 -3.84 9.23 1.93
CA ALA A 84 -4.23 10.05 3.07
C ALA A 84 -3.34 9.81 4.29
N GLU A 85 -3.04 8.55 4.62
CA GLU A 85 -2.15 8.18 5.74
C GLU A 85 -0.70 8.66 5.55
N LEU A 86 -0.24 8.73 4.30
CA LEU A 86 1.10 9.18 3.95
C LEU A 86 1.25 10.68 3.82
N ALA A 87 0.16 11.40 3.57
CA ALA A 87 0.15 12.86 3.49
C ALA A 87 0.20 13.55 4.86
N GLY A 88 -0.20 12.84 5.92
CA GLY A 88 -0.15 13.33 7.32
C GLY A 88 1.18 13.15 8.01
#